data_AF-A0A1I7DBA0-F1
#
_entry.id   AF-A0A1I7DBA0-F1
#
_cell.length_a   1.000
_cell.length_b   1.000
_cell.length_c   1.000
_cell.angle_alpha   90.00
_cell.angle_beta   90.00
_cell.angle_gamma   90.00
#
_symmetry.space_group_name_H-M   'P 1'
#
loop_
_entity.id
_entity.type
_entity.pdbx_description
1 polymer ?
#
loop_
_entity_poly.entity_id
_entity_poly.type
_entity_poly.pdbx_seq_one_letter_code
_entity_poly.pdbx_strand_id
1 'polypeptide(L)' 'MKITLELPAELLNELMVLTGATSKSQLVRETLEEHIKLIKRKRLLTMKGSIDLENLL' A
#
# COMPACT_ATOMS: atom_id res chain seq x y z
N MET A 1 8.08 -9.10 13.22
CA MET A 1 9.38 -8.49 12.87
C MET A 1 9.35 -7.03 13.31
N LYS A 2 10.41 -6.54 13.97
CA LYS A 2 10.51 -5.15 14.42
C LYS A 2 11.47 -4.41 13.48
N ILE A 3 11.04 -3.28 12.95
CA ILE A 3 11.82 -2.41 12.07
C ILE A 3 11.77 -1.01 12.65
N THR A 4 12.91 -0.32 12.64
CA THR A 4 13.00 1.09 13.03
C THR A 4 13.02 1.93 11.75
N LEU A 5 12.13 2.92 11.67
CA LEU A 5 12.04 3.86 10.56
C LEU A 5 12.16 5.27 11.14
N GLU A 6 13.08 6.06 10.60
CA GLU A 6 13.17 7.48 10.95
C GLU A 6 12.25 8.28 10.02
N LEU A 7 11.21 8.87 10.61
CA LEU A 7 10.19 9.64 9.91
C LEU A 7 9.91 10.93 10.70
N PRO A 8 9.67 12.06 10.02
CA PRO A 8 9.28 13.30 10.70
C PRO A 8 8.02 13.10 11.54
N ALA A 9 8.05 13.59 12.78
CA ALA A 9 6.93 13.42 13.72
C ALA A 9 5.68 14.17 13.26
N GLU A 10 5.87 15.36 12.68
CA GLU A 10 4.80 16.21 12.12
C GLU A 10 4.04 15.47 11.01
N LEU A 11 4.78 14.85 10.07
CA LEU A 11 4.20 14.05 9.00
C LEU A 11 3.34 12.90 9.53
N LEU A 12 3.83 12.17 10.52
CA LEU A 12 3.06 11.07 11.12
C LEU A 12 1.80 11.57 11.81
N ASN A 13 1.87 12.71 12.49
CA ASN A 13 0.71 13.28 13.17
C ASN A 13 -0.35 13.75 12.16
N GLU A 14 0.06 14.46 11.11
CA GLU A 14 -0.84 14.88 10.03
C GLU A 14 -1.53 13.68 9.38
N LEU A 15 -0.77 12.64 9.05
CA LEU A 15 -1.30 11.42 8.45
C LEU A 15 -2.27 10.70 9.40
N MET A 16 -1.98 10.63 10.69
CA MET A 16 -2.90 10.03 11.67
C MET A 16 -4.21 10.81 11.78
N VAL A 17 -4.18 12.15 11.72
CA VAL A 17 -5.38 12.99 11.71
C VAL A 17 -6.20 12.76 10.43
N LEU A 18 -5.54 12.74 9.27
CA LEU A 18 -6.20 12.58 7.97
C LEU A 18 -6.83 11.21 7.77
N THR A 19 -6.17 10.16 8.28
CA THR A 19 -6.60 8.76 8.08
C THR A 19 -7.43 8.22 9.24
N GLY A 20 -7.43 8.89 10.40
CA GLY A 20 -8.04 8.38 11.63
C GLY A 20 -7.30 7.20 12.27
N ALA A 21 -6.04 6.94 11.88
CA ALA A 21 -5.26 5.84 12.41
C ALA A 21 -5.01 5.97 13.92
N THR A 22 -5.18 4.87 14.66
CA THR A 22 -5.06 4.87 16.12
C THR A 22 -3.62 4.75 16.61
N SER A 23 -2.70 4.30 15.75
CA SER A 23 -1.27 4.19 16.07
C SER A 23 -0.38 4.37 14.83
N LYS A 24 0.85 4.84 15.05
CA LYS A 24 1.89 4.98 14.01
C LYS A 24 2.18 3.66 13.29
N SER A 25 2.23 2.56 14.04
CA SER A 25 2.49 1.22 13.48
C SER A 25 1.35 0.72 12.60
N GLN A 26 0.10 1.03 12.96
CA GLN A 26 -1.07 0.74 12.12
C GLN A 26 -1.00 1.54 10.83
N LEU A 27 -0.82 2.86 10.93
CA LEU A 27 -0.71 3.77 9.79
C LEU A 27 0.33 3.29 8.77
N VAL A 28 1.55 3.00 9.23
CA VAL A 28 2.65 2.56 8.35
C VAL A 28 2.31 1.22 7.69
N ARG A 29 1.73 0.27 8.43
CA ARG A 29 1.36 -1.04 7.89
C ARG A 29 0.31 -0.91 6.78
N GLU A 30 -0.77 -0.21 7.05
CA GLU A 30 -1.87 -0.04 6.10
C GLU A 30 -1.40 0.68 4.84
N THR A 31 -0.58 1.72 4.99
CA THR A 31 0.01 2.47 3.87
C THR A 31 0.85 1.56 2.97
N LEU A 32 1.70 0.70 3.55
CA LEU A 32 2.54 -0.23 2.80
C LEU A 32 1.69 -1.29 2.08
N GLU A 33 0.65 -1.82 2.73
CA GLU A 33 -0.26 -2.78 2.12
C GLU A 33 -1.03 -2.18 0.94
N GLU A 34 -1.54 -0.95 1.08
CA GLU A 34 -2.19 -0.23 -0.01
C GLU A 34 -1.24 0.06 -1.16
N HIS A 35 0.00 0.45 -0.86
CA HIS A 35 1.02 0.67 -1.88
C HIS A 35 1.30 -0.59 -2.70
N ILE A 36 1.43 -1.75 -2.04
CA ILE A 36 1.60 -3.04 -2.71
C ILE A 36 0.37 -3.37 -3.58
N LYS A 37 -0.85 -3.18 -3.06
CA LYS A 37 -2.09 -3.40 -3.84
C LYS A 37 -2.12 -2.52 -5.08
N LEU A 38 -1.74 -1.25 -4.96
CA LEU A 38 -1.68 -0.31 -6.07
C LEU A 38 -0.65 -0.71 -7.13
N ILE A 39 0.55 -1.14 -6.72
CA ILE A 39 1.56 -1.67 -7.64
C ILE A 39 1.02 -2.89 -8.39
N LYS A 40 0.43 -3.86 -7.68
CA LYS A 40 -0.16 -5.05 -8.29
C LYS A 40 -1.25 -4.69 -9.30
N ARG A 41 -2.14 -3.76 -8.94
CA ARG A 41 -3.20 -3.27 -9.84
C ARG A 41 -2.64 -2.59 -11.08
N LYS A 42 -1.62 -1.74 -10.94
CA LYS A 42 -0.94 -1.11 -12.08
C LYS A 42 -0.35 -2.15 -13.03
N ARG A 43 0.32 -3.18 -12.49
CA ARG A 43 0.86 -4.29 -13.29
C ARG A 43 -0.24 -5.05 -14.03
N LEU A 44 -1.36 -5.36 -13.38
CA LEU A 44 -2.48 -6.04 -14.04
C LEU A 44 -3.09 -5.19 -15.15
N LEU A 45 -3.20 -3.87 -14.96
CA LEU A 45 -3.66 -2.96 -16.01
C LEU A 45 -2.72 -2.94 -17.21
N THR A 46 -1.39 -3.01 -17.01
CA THR A 46 -0.44 -3.11 -18.13
C THR A 46 -0.54 -4.44 -18.89
N MET A 47 -1.10 -5.47 -18.26
CA MET A 47 -1.32 -6.78 -18.89
C MET A 47 -2.75 -6.92 -19.47
N LYS A 48 -3.59 -5.89 -19.35
CA LYS A 48 -4.96 -5.90 -19.86
C LYS A 48 -4.93 -5.95 -21.39
N GLY A 49 -5.52 -6.99 -21.97
CA GLY A 49 -5.50 -7.25 -23.41
C GLY A 49 -4.32 -8.12 -23.89
N SER A 50 -3.37 -8.45 -23.02
CA SER A 50 -2.27 -9.40 -23.32
C SER A 50 -2.42 -10.75 -22.61
N ILE A 51 -3.37 -10.86 -21.67
CA ILE A 51 -3.71 -12.13 -21.02
C ILE A 51 -4.86 -12.75 -21.81
N ASP A 52 -4.54 -13.75 -22.60
CA ASP A 52 -5.52 -14.66 -23.19
C ASP A 52 -5.96 -15.65 -22.10
N LEU A 53 -7.20 -15.50 -21.63
CA LEU A 53 -7.79 -16.35 -20.59
C LEU A 53 -8.45 -17.61 -21.17
N GLU A 54 -8.57 -17.74 -22.50
CA GLU A 54 -9.23 -18.87 -23.15
C GLU A 54 -8.37 -20.14 -23.16
N ASN A 55 -7.06 -20.04 -22.91
CA ASN A 55 -6.11 -21.16 -22.94
C ASN A 55 -5.72 -21.72 -21.56
N LEU A 56 -6.52 -21.47 -20.51
CA LEU A 56 -6.21 -21.86 -19.12
C LEU A 56 -7.16 -22.92 -18.52
N LEU A 57 -7.94 -23.62 -19.34
CA LEU A 57 -8.79 -24.77 -18.98
C LEU A 57 -8.55 -25.94 -19.94
#